data_AF-A0A2V7PEI3-F1
#
_entry.id   AF-A0A2V7PEI3-F1
#
_cell.length_a   1.000
_cell.length_b   1.000
_cell.length_c   1.000
_cell.angle_alpha   90.00
_cell.angle_beta   90.00
_cell.angle_gamma   90.00
#
_symmetry.space_group_name_H-M   'P 1'
#
loop_
_entity.id
_entity.type
_entity.pdbx_description
1 polymer ?
#
loop_
_entity_poly.entity_id
_entity_poly.type
_entity_poly.pdbx_seq_one_letter_code
_entity_poly.pdbx_strand_id
1 'polypeptide(L)'
;ARDQLIAWLVGNTTGAEKLRAGLPATWRVGDKTGMGAHGATNDVAVAWPVTRGPVLVAAYLADTEAGIAGRNAALANVGHTVGRWVQAA
;
A
#
# COMPACT_ATOMS: atom_id res chain seq x y z
N ALA A 1 -21.96 6.75 -1.92
CA ALA A 1 -21.04 6.65 -0.77
C ALA A 1 -19.80 5.79 -1.09
N ARG A 2 -19.95 4.53 -1.54
CA ARG A 2 -18.81 3.65 -1.86
C ARG A 2 -17.87 4.21 -2.94
N ASP A 3 -18.42 4.70 -4.04
CA ASP A 3 -17.59 5.20 -5.15
C ASP A 3 -16.83 6.47 -4.78
N GLN A 4 -17.42 7.32 -3.92
CA GLN A 4 -16.74 8.48 -3.36
C GLN A 4 -15.53 8.09 -2.52
N LEU A 5 -15.67 7.07 -1.66
CA LEU A 5 -14.57 6.55 -0.86
C LEU A 5 -13.46 5.99 -1.77
N ILE A 6 -13.81 5.22 -2.80
CA ILE A 6 -12.84 4.69 -3.76
C ILE A 6 -12.12 5.84 -4.47
N ALA A 7 -12.85 6.85 -4.93
CA ALA A 7 -12.27 8.01 -5.60
C ALA A 7 -11.27 8.73 -4.69
N TRP A 8 -11.60 8.93 -3.41
CA TRP A 8 -10.67 9.54 -2.45
C TRP A 8 -9.44 8.68 -2.18
N LEU A 9 -9.60 7.36 -1.99
CA LEU A 9 -8.48 6.46 -1.75
C LEU A 9 -7.55 6.38 -2.97
N VAL A 10 -8.10 6.27 -4.19
CA VAL A 10 -7.31 6.28 -5.43
C VAL A 10 -6.57 7.61 -5.59
N GLY A 11 -7.24 8.72 -5.26
CA GLY A 11 -6.68 10.07 -5.26
C GLY A 11 -5.73 10.39 -4.10
N ASN A 12 -5.40 9.45 -3.21
CA ASN A 12 -4.48 9.72 -2.11
C ASN A 12 -3.09 10.14 -2.62
N THR A 13 -2.55 11.22 -2.05
CA THR A 13 -1.26 11.81 -2.43
C THR A 13 -0.09 11.37 -1.55
N THR A 14 -0.37 10.63 -0.47
CA THR A 14 0.63 10.32 0.57
C THR A 14 1.21 8.91 0.48
N GLY A 15 0.65 8.03 -0.37
CA GLY A 15 1.01 6.62 -0.47
C GLY A 15 2.05 6.25 -1.53
N ALA A 16 2.54 7.24 -2.30
CA ALA A 16 3.38 6.98 -3.47
C ALA A 16 4.62 6.12 -3.18
N GLU A 17 5.23 6.28 -1.99
CA GLU A 17 6.45 5.57 -1.59
C GLU A 17 6.21 4.31 -0.74
N LYS A 18 4.95 3.92 -0.51
CA LYS A 18 4.58 2.82 0.40
C LYS A 18 4.14 1.59 -0.39
N LEU A 19 2.96 1.00 -0.11
CA LEU A 19 2.50 -0.18 -0.83
C LEU A 19 2.45 0.07 -2.35
N ARG A 20 2.00 1.27 -2.75
CA ARG A 20 1.89 1.67 -4.16
C ARG A 20 3.22 1.59 -4.92
N ALA A 21 4.36 1.82 -4.26
CA ALA A 21 5.67 1.75 -4.90
C ALA A 21 6.10 0.33 -5.28
N GLY A 22 5.57 -0.69 -4.61
CA GLY A 22 5.89 -2.09 -4.89
C GLY A 22 4.84 -2.84 -5.72
N LEU A 23 3.60 -2.36 -5.72
CA LEU A 23 2.52 -2.98 -6.50
C LEU A 23 2.72 -2.76 -8.00
N PRO A 24 2.25 -3.67 -8.87
CA PRO A 24 2.35 -3.49 -10.31
C PRO A 24 1.71 -2.17 -10.78
N ALA A 25 2.44 -1.39 -11.59
CA ALA A 25 1.99 -0.08 -12.06
C ALA A 25 0.71 -0.11 -12.91
N THR A 26 0.36 -1.27 -13.47
CA THR A 26 -0.89 -1.48 -14.22
C THR A 26 -2.12 -1.58 -13.32
N TRP A 27 -1.94 -1.75 -12.01
CA TRP A 27 -3.05 -1.88 -11.08
C TRP A 27 -3.54 -0.52 -10.65
N ARG A 28 -4.87 -0.36 -10.63
CA ARG A 28 -5.48 0.74 -9.87
C ARG A 28 -5.28 0.43 -8.38
N VAL A 29 -4.88 1.41 -7.60
CA VAL A 29 -4.68 1.29 -6.15
C VAL A 29 -5.33 2.47 -5.46
N GLY A 30 -6.11 2.19 -4.42
CA GLY A 30 -6.63 3.18 -3.49
C GLY A 30 -6.14 2.85 -2.10
N ASP A 31 -5.47 3.79 -1.45
CA ASP A 31 -4.78 3.55 -0.19
C ASP A 31 -4.95 4.70 0.81
N LYS A 32 -4.68 4.40 2.08
CA LYS A 32 -4.52 5.41 3.11
C LYS A 32 -3.35 5.07 4.02
N THR A 33 -2.48 6.06 4.16
CA THR A 33 -1.29 5.99 4.99
C THR A 33 -1.51 6.43 6.43
N GLY A 34 -0.65 5.96 7.32
CA GLY A 34 -0.51 6.48 8.69
C GLY A 34 0.96 6.55 9.10
N MET A 35 1.33 7.53 9.92
CA MET A 35 2.64 7.63 10.55
C MET A 35 2.46 8.15 11.97
N GLY A 36 3.24 7.65 12.91
CA GLY A 36 3.12 8.00 14.32
C GLY A 36 4.43 7.89 15.09
N ALA A 37 4.33 7.95 16.42
CA ALA A 37 5.45 7.78 17.33
C ALA A 37 6.09 6.38 17.22
N HIS A 38 7.28 6.21 17.81
CA HIS A 38 7.99 4.92 17.90
C HIS A 38 8.21 4.25 16.54
N GLY A 39 8.55 5.05 15.53
CA GLY A 39 8.80 4.53 14.19
C GLY A 39 7.55 4.06 13.44
N ALA A 40 6.33 4.25 13.99
CA ALA A 40 5.12 3.73 13.37
C ALA A 40 4.90 4.27 11.95
N THR A 41 4.66 3.38 10.98
CA THR A 41 4.36 3.74 9.58
C THR A 41 3.53 2.62 8.95
N ASN A 42 2.32 2.97 8.51
CA ASN A 42 1.34 2.03 8.03
C ASN A 42 0.78 2.45 6.67
N ASP A 43 0.23 1.49 5.95
CA ASP A 43 -0.50 1.72 4.72
C ASP A 43 -1.54 0.60 4.53
N VAL A 44 -2.78 1.00 4.21
CA VAL A 44 -3.88 0.07 3.94
C VAL A 44 -4.43 0.38 2.56
N ALA A 45 -4.42 -0.62 1.68
CA ALA A 45 -4.73 -0.46 0.26
C ALA A 45 -5.75 -1.48 -0.23
N VAL A 46 -6.69 -1.01 -1.04
CA VAL A 46 -7.44 -1.86 -1.99
C VAL A 46 -6.76 -1.73 -3.34
N ALA A 47 -6.30 -2.86 -3.87
CA ALA A 47 -5.69 -2.93 -5.19
C ALA A 47 -6.59 -3.73 -6.15
N TRP A 48 -6.63 -3.32 -7.41
CA TRP A 48 -7.41 -3.96 -8.47
C TRP A 48 -6.47 -4.56 -9.53
N PRO A 49 -6.09 -5.84 -9.39
CA PRO A 49 -5.39 -6.58 -10.43
C PRO A 49 -6.21 -6.70 -11.71
N VAL A 50 -5.54 -6.83 -12.86
CA VAL A 50 -6.22 -7.02 -14.16
C VAL A 50 -6.72 -8.45 -14.36
N THR A 51 -6.21 -9.43 -13.61
CA THR A 51 -6.49 -10.86 -13.79
C THR A 51 -7.57 -11.42 -12.87
N ARG A 52 -7.94 -10.68 -11.79
CA ARG A 52 -8.87 -11.18 -10.76
C ARG A 52 -9.58 -10.04 -10.04
N GLY A 53 -10.48 -10.41 -9.12
CA GLY A 53 -11.13 -9.46 -8.20
C GLY A 53 -10.15 -8.73 -7.27
N PRO A 54 -10.61 -7.66 -6.60
CA PRO A 54 -9.76 -6.78 -5.78
C PRO A 54 -9.08 -7.53 -4.62
N VAL A 55 -7.95 -6.99 -4.17
CA VAL A 55 -7.17 -7.49 -3.03
C VAL A 55 -7.04 -6.37 -1.99
N LEU A 56 -7.30 -6.70 -0.73
CA LEU A 56 -7.06 -5.81 0.41
C LEU A 56 -5.70 -6.16 1.02
N VAL A 57 -4.86 -5.15 1.22
CA VAL A 57 -3.56 -5.24 1.89
C VAL A 57 -3.58 -4.29 3.08
N ALA A 58 -3.24 -4.79 4.25
CA ALA A 58 -3.09 -3.99 5.46
C ALA A 58 -1.69 -4.23 6.02
N ALA A 59 -0.84 -3.20 5.98
CA ALA A 59 0.55 -3.29 6.41
C ALA A 59 0.82 -2.28 7.53
N TYR A 60 1.32 -2.79 8.65
CA TYR A 60 1.65 -2.01 9.84
C TYR A 60 3.10 -2.27 10.22
N LEU A 61 3.83 -1.19 10.51
CA LEU A 61 5.19 -1.23 11.04
C LEU A 61 5.22 -0.32 12.26
N ALA A 62 5.81 -0.79 13.35
CA ALA A 62 6.00 -0.06 14.59
C ALA A 62 7.30 -0.52 15.26
N ASP A 63 7.72 0.20 16.31
CA ASP A 63 8.85 -0.13 17.18
C ASP A 63 10.15 -0.37 16.41
N THR A 64 10.47 0.57 15.51
CA THR A 64 11.67 0.52 14.68
C THR A 64 12.46 1.81 14.75
N GLU A 65 13.79 1.69 14.71
CA GLU A 65 14.72 2.82 14.60
C GLU A 65 14.96 3.26 13.15
N ALA A 66 14.36 2.56 12.17
CA ALA A 66 14.54 2.88 10.77
C ALA A 66 14.02 4.29 10.42
N GLY A 67 14.82 5.03 9.64
CA GLY A 67 14.40 6.31 9.07
C GLY A 67 13.19 6.19 8.13
N ILE A 68 12.58 7.32 7.76
CA ILE A 68 11.38 7.35 6.87
C ILE A 68 11.61 6.53 5.59
N ALA A 69 12.76 6.71 4.93
CA ALA A 69 13.08 5.99 3.70
C ALA A 69 13.10 4.46 3.90
N GLY A 70 13.68 3.97 5.00
CA GLY A 70 13.71 2.55 5.31
C GLY A 70 12.32 1.98 5.60
N ARG A 71 11.48 2.74 6.31
CA ARG A 71 10.09 2.36 6.59
C ARG A 71 9.23 2.34 5.32
N ASN A 72 9.40 3.32 4.44
CA ASN A 72 8.76 3.36 3.12
C ASN A 72 9.19 2.16 2.26
N ALA A 73 10.50 1.88 2.20
CA ALA A 73 11.04 0.73 1.49
C ALA A 73 10.50 -0.60 2.03
N ALA A 74 10.32 -0.74 3.35
CA ALA A 74 9.71 -1.92 3.94
C ALA A 74 8.26 -2.12 3.45
N LEU A 75 7.44 -1.07 3.43
CA LEU A 75 6.07 -1.13 2.91
C LEU A 75 6.04 -1.37 1.40
N ALA A 76 6.95 -0.78 0.62
CA ALA A 76 7.09 -1.07 -0.79
C ALA A 76 7.42 -2.54 -1.04
N ASN A 77 8.30 -3.14 -0.23
CA ASN A 77 8.64 -4.56 -0.34
C ASN A 77 7.43 -5.47 -0.04
N VAL A 78 6.59 -5.10 0.92
CA VAL A 78 5.30 -5.79 1.14
C VAL A 78 4.43 -5.70 -0.12
N GLY A 79 4.30 -4.51 -0.72
CA GLY A 79 3.56 -4.31 -1.98
C GLY A 79 4.08 -5.19 -3.12
N HIS A 80 5.41 -5.28 -3.28
CA HIS A 80 6.05 -6.14 -4.27
C HIS A 80 5.76 -7.62 -4.05
N THR A 81 5.85 -8.08 -2.79
CA THR A 81 5.58 -9.47 -2.42
C THR A 81 4.13 -9.85 -2.71
N VAL A 82 3.17 -8.98 -2.37
CA VAL A 82 1.75 -9.19 -2.70
C VAL A 82 1.53 -9.21 -4.21
N GLY A 83 2.14 -8.27 -4.94
CA GLY A 83 2.04 -8.22 -6.41
C GLY A 83 2.45 -9.54 -7.06
N ARG A 84 3.61 -10.08 -6.65
CA ARG A 84 4.10 -11.38 -7.13
C ARG A 84 3.17 -12.53 -6.76
N TRP A 85 2.70 -12.59 -5.52
CA TRP A 85 1.81 -13.66 -5.05
C TRP A 85 0.51 -13.71 -5.85
N VAL A 86 -0.13 -12.55 -6.07
CA VAL A 86 -1.38 -12.44 -6.82
C VAL A 86 -1.21 -12.80 -8.29
N GLN A 87 -0.06 -12.48 -8.91
CA GLN A 87 0.20 -12.80 -10.31
C GLN A 87 0.55 -14.27 -10.55
N ALA A 88 0.99 -14.98 -9.51
CA ALA A 88 1.31 -16.40 -9.56
C ALA A 88 0.12 -17.33 -9.25
N ALA A 89 -0.97 -16.77 -8.71
CA ALA A 89 -2.20 -17.48 -8.37
C ALA A 89 -3.24 -17.38 -9.50
#